data_AF-A0A969L2X4-F1
#
_entry.id   AF-A0A969L2X4-F1
#
_cell.length_a   1.000
_cell.length_b   1.000
_cell.length_c   1.000
_cell.angle_alpha   90.00
_cell.angle_beta   90.00
_cell.angle_gamma   90.00
#
_symmetry.space_group_name_H-M   'P 1'
#
loop_
_entity.id
_entity.type
_entity.pdbx_description
1 polymer ?
#
loop_
_entity_poly.entity_id
_entity_poly.type
_entity_poly.pdbx_seq_one_letter_code
_entity_poly.pdbx_strand_id
1 'polypeptide(L)'
;MATLIKVFRSLGPKVQLRGTVPQRELAQWISMRTGLNPNQVMLVLQEMKEAILYFNGLGMKVKLPGLGLFSPSINREGQYNINLRVDSDLRKGINATDAYSGPLENRQNIGIDNATLKAQWDLTHPDDPLEL
;
A
#
# COMPACT_ATOMS: atom_id res chain seq x y z
N MET A 1 29.48 9.69 3.36
CA MET A 1 29.00 8.72 4.36
C MET A 1 27.51 8.51 4.17
N ALA A 2 27.12 7.26 3.97
CA ALA A 2 25.74 6.89 3.77
C ALA A 2 25.02 6.80 5.12
N THR A 3 23.74 7.17 5.16
CA THR A 3 22.89 6.92 6.32
C THR A 3 22.26 5.53 6.23
N LEU A 4 21.94 4.92 7.36
CA LEU A 4 21.25 3.62 7.41
C LEU A 4 19.96 3.61 6.57
N ILE A 5 19.23 4.74 6.54
CA ILE A 5 18.02 4.91 5.72
C ILE A 5 18.35 4.82 4.22
N LYS A 6 19.45 5.44 3.76
CA LYS A 6 19.89 5.40 2.35
C LYS A 6 20.28 3.98 1.95
N VAL A 7 21.04 3.28 2.81
CA VAL A 7 21.48 1.91 2.59
C VAL A 7 20.31 0.95 2.56
N PHE A 8 19.40 1.03 3.55
CA PHE A 8 18.21 0.20 3.60
C PHE A 8 17.26 0.47 2.42
N ARG A 9 17.14 1.72 1.96
CA ARG A 9 16.39 2.03 0.74
C ARG A 9 17.01 1.40 -0.51
N SER A 10 18.29 1.11 -0.54
CA SER A 10 18.92 0.44 -1.69
C SER A 10 18.84 -1.08 -1.57
N LEU A 11 19.37 -1.62 -0.47
CA LEU A 11 19.59 -3.05 -0.25
C LEU A 11 18.44 -3.76 0.50
N GLY A 12 17.55 -3.03 1.16
CA GLY A 12 16.42 -3.62 1.89
C GLY A 12 15.46 -4.36 0.96
N PRO A 13 14.67 -5.32 1.51
CA PRO A 13 13.67 -6.05 0.76
C PRO A 13 12.58 -5.11 0.26
N LYS A 14 12.18 -5.23 -1.00
CA LYS A 14 11.15 -4.39 -1.61
C LYS A 14 10.13 -5.22 -2.36
N VAL A 15 8.88 -4.77 -2.28
CA VAL A 15 7.82 -5.24 -3.16
C VAL A 15 8.05 -4.65 -4.55
N GLN A 16 8.19 -5.52 -5.55
CA GLN A 16 8.23 -5.08 -6.94
C GLN A 16 6.79 -4.92 -7.45
N LEU A 17 6.39 -3.68 -7.69
CA LEU A 17 5.04 -3.36 -8.19
C LEU A 17 4.95 -3.74 -9.67
N ARG A 18 3.98 -4.61 -10.02
CA ARG A 18 3.74 -5.05 -11.41
C ARG A 18 2.78 -4.15 -12.19
N GLY A 19 2.29 -3.08 -11.57
CA GLY A 19 1.32 -2.15 -12.15
C GLY A 19 0.04 -2.05 -11.32
N THR A 20 -0.91 -1.29 -11.84
CA THR A 20 -2.22 -1.09 -11.23
C THR A 20 -3.25 -1.93 -11.98
N VAL A 21 -4.07 -2.70 -11.25
CA VAL A 21 -5.16 -3.47 -11.85
C VAL A 21 -6.17 -2.48 -12.50
N PRO A 22 -6.48 -2.61 -13.80
CA PRO A 22 -7.47 -1.77 -14.46
C PRO A 22 -8.86 -1.94 -13.84
N GLN A 23 -9.64 -0.86 -13.82
CA GLN A 23 -11.01 -0.89 -13.26
C GLN A 23 -11.89 -1.97 -13.89
N ARG A 24 -11.73 -2.22 -15.20
CA ARG A 24 -12.49 -3.26 -15.92
C ARG A 24 -12.11 -4.66 -15.47
N GLU A 25 -10.83 -4.93 -15.25
CA GLU A 25 -10.35 -6.23 -14.77
C GLU A 25 -10.84 -6.49 -13.34
N LEU A 26 -10.76 -5.49 -12.46
CA LEU A 26 -11.32 -5.56 -11.12
C LEU A 26 -12.84 -5.84 -11.15
N ALA A 27 -13.58 -5.13 -12.00
CA ALA A 27 -15.02 -5.31 -12.15
C ALA A 27 -15.37 -6.72 -12.67
N GLN A 28 -14.60 -7.25 -13.62
CA GLN A 28 -14.75 -8.62 -14.09
C GLN A 28 -14.50 -9.62 -12.97
N TRP A 29 -13.42 -9.45 -12.20
CA TRP A 29 -13.11 -10.34 -11.09
C TRP A 29 -14.22 -10.37 -10.02
N ILE A 30 -14.80 -9.22 -9.68
CA ILE A 30 -15.94 -9.14 -8.74
C ILE A 30 -17.21 -9.77 -9.34
N SER A 31 -17.48 -9.54 -10.62
CA SER A 31 -18.67 -10.09 -11.30
C SER A 31 -18.70 -11.62 -11.27
N MET A 32 -17.55 -12.29 -11.35
CA MET A 32 -17.45 -13.75 -11.29
C MET A 32 -17.86 -14.34 -9.93
N ARG A 33 -17.94 -13.51 -8.89
CA ARG A 33 -18.18 -13.93 -7.50
C ARG A 33 -19.49 -13.37 -6.93
N THR A 34 -20.27 -12.69 -7.78
CA THR A 34 -21.51 -12.00 -7.40
C THR A 34 -22.56 -12.24 -8.48
N GLY A 35 -23.81 -11.82 -8.24
CA GLY A 35 -24.85 -11.78 -9.27
C GLY A 35 -24.78 -10.53 -10.16
N LEU A 36 -23.76 -9.68 -10.00
CA LEU A 36 -23.63 -8.41 -10.72
C LEU A 36 -22.83 -8.61 -12.00
N ASN A 37 -23.24 -7.95 -13.07
CA ASN A 37 -22.40 -7.85 -14.27
C ASN A 37 -21.29 -6.78 -14.09
N PRO A 38 -20.22 -6.80 -14.90
CA PRO A 38 -19.10 -5.86 -14.75
C PRO A 38 -19.49 -4.38 -14.80
N ASN A 39 -20.50 -4.01 -15.61
CA ASN A 39 -20.95 -2.62 -15.72
C ASN A 39 -21.67 -2.17 -14.44
N GLN A 40 -22.46 -3.05 -13.83
CA GLN A 40 -23.10 -2.79 -12.54
C GLN A 40 -22.05 -2.64 -11.44
N VAL A 41 -21.00 -3.46 -11.43
CA VAL A 41 -19.90 -3.30 -10.48
C VAL A 41 -19.22 -1.95 -10.64
N MET A 42 -18.93 -1.52 -11.88
CA MET A 42 -18.33 -0.21 -12.14
C MET A 42 -19.23 0.93 -11.66
N LEU A 43 -20.55 0.84 -11.89
CA LEU A 43 -21.52 1.82 -11.40
C LEU A 43 -21.47 1.90 -9.87
N VAL A 44 -21.51 0.76 -9.17
CA VAL A 44 -21.45 0.72 -7.70
C VAL A 44 -20.14 1.33 -7.18
N LEU A 45 -19.00 1.05 -7.82
CA LEU A 45 -17.72 1.66 -7.43
C LEU A 45 -17.74 3.19 -7.60
N GLN A 46 -18.36 3.69 -8.67
CA GLN A 46 -18.51 5.13 -8.92
C GLN A 46 -19.41 5.78 -7.86
N GLU A 47 -20.58 5.20 -7.59
CA GLU A 47 -21.51 5.72 -6.58
C GLU A 47 -20.91 5.68 -5.18
N MET A 48 -20.10 4.65 -4.86
CA MET A 48 -19.40 4.56 -3.59
C MET A 48 -18.38 5.69 -3.40
N LYS A 49 -17.67 6.08 -4.47
CA LYS A 49 -16.79 7.25 -4.45
C LYS A 49 -17.57 8.53 -4.16
N GLU A 50 -18.71 8.76 -4.82
CA GLU A 50 -19.55 9.93 -4.58
C GLU A 50 -20.12 9.95 -3.15
N ALA A 51 -20.57 8.80 -2.63
CA ALA A 51 -21.05 8.67 -1.26
C ALA A 51 -19.96 9.02 -0.23
N ILE A 52 -18.71 8.55 -0.44
CA ILE A 52 -17.58 8.91 0.41
C ILE A 52 -17.38 10.42 0.40
N LEU A 53 -17.35 11.05 -0.78
CA LEU A 53 -17.17 12.49 -0.90
C LEU A 53 -18.28 13.28 -0.21
N TYR A 54 -19.54 12.91 -0.44
CA TYR A 54 -20.69 13.58 0.15
C TYR A 54 -20.64 13.55 1.67
N PHE A 55 -20.50 12.36 2.28
CA PHE A 55 -20.52 12.24 3.73
C PHE A 55 -19.26 12.81 4.39
N ASN A 56 -18.08 12.70 3.77
CA ASN A 56 -16.88 13.36 4.28
C ASN A 56 -17.00 14.89 4.20
N GLY A 57 -17.66 15.41 3.16
CA GLY A 57 -17.99 16.84 3.02
C GLY A 57 -18.90 17.36 4.14
N LEU A 58 -19.71 16.49 4.74
CA LEU A 58 -20.52 16.78 5.92
C LEU A 58 -19.76 16.59 7.25
N GLY A 59 -18.45 16.31 7.21
CA GLY A 59 -17.63 16.04 8.39
C GLY A 59 -17.80 14.63 8.98
N MET A 60 -18.53 13.74 8.29
CA MET A 60 -18.76 12.37 8.76
C MET A 60 -17.69 11.41 8.24
N LYS A 61 -17.41 10.39 9.06
CA LYS A 61 -16.51 9.28 8.68
C LYS A 61 -17.32 8.18 8.01
N VAL A 62 -16.78 7.60 6.94
CA VAL A 62 -17.43 6.52 6.20
C VAL A 62 -16.64 5.23 6.42
N LYS A 63 -17.26 4.24 7.06
CA LYS A 63 -16.69 2.90 7.20
C LYS A 63 -17.20 2.01 6.08
N LEU A 64 -16.28 1.48 5.28
CA LEU A 64 -16.56 0.41 4.33
C LEU A 64 -16.12 -0.92 4.95
N PRO A 65 -17.06 -1.83 5.31
CA PRO A 65 -16.73 -3.12 5.91
C PRO A 65 -15.71 -3.90 5.06
N GLY A 66 -14.66 -4.40 5.70
CA GLY A 66 -13.61 -5.17 5.03
C GLY A 66 -12.62 -4.35 4.19
N LEU A 67 -12.81 -3.03 4.03
CA LEU A 67 -11.89 -2.16 3.30
C LEU A 67 -11.20 -1.16 4.23
N GLY A 68 -11.97 -0.41 5.01
CA GLY A 68 -11.42 0.56 5.94
C GLY A 68 -12.34 1.70 6.31
N LEU A 69 -11.74 2.74 6.88
CA LEU A 69 -12.42 3.95 7.35
C LEU A 69 -11.86 5.18 6.62
N PHE A 70 -12.74 5.90 5.94
CA PHE A 70 -12.47 7.17 5.29
C PHE A 70 -12.87 8.30 6.24
N SER A 71 -11.94 9.21 6.55
CA SER A 71 -12.18 10.31 7.50
C SER A 71 -11.72 11.64 6.92
N PRO A 72 -12.53 12.72 7.01
CA PRO A 72 -12.09 14.03 6.57
C PRO A 72 -11.09 14.62 7.57
N SER A 73 -10.22 15.47 7.07
CA SER A 73 -9.27 16.25 7.86
C SER A 73 -8.97 17.57 7.15
N ILE A 74 -8.44 18.54 7.89
CA ILE A 74 -8.07 19.86 7.36
C ILE A 74 -6.66 20.21 7.84
N ASN A 75 -5.83 20.76 6.97
CA ASN A 75 -4.51 21.27 7.35
C ASN A 75 -4.60 22.73 7.82
N ARG A 76 -3.48 23.31 8.27
CA ARG A 76 -3.40 24.70 8.75
C ARG A 76 -3.73 25.75 7.67
N GLU A 77 -3.63 25.37 6.40
CA GLU A 77 -3.88 26.23 5.25
C GLU A 77 -5.35 26.15 4.78
N GLY A 78 -6.20 25.38 5.47
CA GLY A 78 -7.60 25.20 5.12
C GLY A 78 -7.85 24.19 3.99
N GLN A 79 -6.84 23.42 3.57
CA GLN A 79 -7.00 22.37 2.57
C GLN A 79 -7.54 21.09 3.21
N TYR A 80 -8.61 20.56 2.63
CA TYR A 80 -9.23 19.31 3.08
C TYR A 80 -8.55 18.09 2.48
N ASN A 81 -8.39 17.05 3.30
CA ASN A 81 -7.84 15.75 2.91
C ASN A 81 -8.75 14.63 3.41
N ILE A 82 -8.81 13.52 2.67
CA ILE A 82 -9.46 12.28 3.12
C ILE A 82 -8.38 11.30 3.56
N ASN A 83 -8.40 10.94 4.83
CA ASN A 83 -7.53 9.91 5.39
C ASN A 83 -8.18 8.53 5.24
N LEU A 84 -7.42 7.56 4.75
CA LEU A 84 -7.82 6.15 4.71
C LEU A 84 -7.09 5.38 5.81
N ARG A 85 -7.85 4.80 6.73
CA ARG A 85 -7.36 3.75 7.63
C ARG A 85 -7.79 2.39 7.10
N VAL A 86 -6.83 1.61 6.61
CA VAL A 86 -7.06 0.25 6.09
C VAL A 86 -7.59 -0.67 7.19
N ASP A 87 -8.54 -1.54 6.84
CA ASP A 87 -9.05 -2.54 7.75
C ASP A 87 -7.96 -3.53 8.22
N SER A 88 -8.01 -3.95 9.48
CA SER A 88 -7.01 -4.85 10.04
C SER A 88 -6.98 -6.21 9.34
N ASP A 89 -8.09 -6.66 8.78
CA ASP A 89 -8.19 -7.97 8.15
C ASP A 89 -7.48 -8.00 6.80
N LEU A 90 -7.45 -6.88 6.05
CA LEU A 90 -6.61 -6.76 4.86
C LEU A 90 -5.12 -6.87 5.21
N ARG A 91 -4.70 -6.20 6.29
CA ARG A 91 -3.32 -6.28 6.78
C ARG A 91 -2.97 -7.69 7.25
N LYS A 92 -3.86 -8.37 7.96
CA LYS A 92 -3.65 -9.77 8.38
C LYS A 92 -3.60 -10.70 7.16
N GLY A 93 -4.49 -10.49 6.19
CA GLY A 93 -4.60 -11.31 4.99
C GLY A 93 -3.31 -11.33 4.17
N ILE A 94 -2.71 -10.17 3.90
CA ILE A 94 -1.45 -10.13 3.12
C ILE A 94 -0.24 -10.67 3.89
N ASN A 95 -0.27 -10.61 5.22
CA ASN A 95 0.81 -11.11 6.09
C ASN A 95 0.59 -12.57 6.55
N ALA A 96 -0.50 -13.22 6.14
CA ALA A 96 -0.70 -14.63 6.43
C ALA A 96 0.38 -15.47 5.72
N THR A 97 0.73 -16.61 6.32
CA THR A 97 1.74 -17.53 5.78
C THR A 97 1.43 -17.84 4.32
N ASP A 98 2.40 -17.61 3.44
CA ASP A 98 2.32 -17.84 1.99
C ASP A 98 1.22 -17.06 1.23
N ALA A 99 0.61 -16.04 1.84
CA ALA A 99 -0.44 -15.26 1.18
C ALA A 99 0.09 -14.26 0.13
N TYR A 100 1.28 -13.69 0.36
CA TYR A 100 1.91 -12.81 -0.61
C TYR A 100 2.69 -13.61 -1.67
N SER A 101 2.21 -13.59 -2.91
CA SER A 101 2.81 -14.27 -4.05
C SER A 101 3.50 -13.34 -5.06
N GLY A 102 3.53 -12.03 -4.77
CA GLY A 102 4.14 -11.05 -5.66
C GLY A 102 5.67 -11.17 -5.72
N PRO A 103 6.31 -10.59 -6.74
CA PRO A 103 7.76 -10.53 -6.80
C PRO A 103 8.32 -9.64 -5.68
N LEU A 104 9.51 -10.00 -5.21
CA LEU A 104 10.29 -9.25 -4.23
C LEU A 104 11.68 -8.98 -4.80
N GLU A 105 12.14 -7.74 -4.66
CA GLU A 105 13.55 -7.38 -4.84
C GLU A 105 14.27 -7.55 -3.50
N ASN A 106 15.53 -7.99 -3.55
CA ASN A 106 16.37 -8.23 -2.37
C ASN A 106 15.71 -9.15 -1.32
N ARG A 107 15.00 -10.19 -1.76
CA ARG A 107 14.32 -11.14 -0.86
C ARG A 107 15.29 -11.79 0.14
N GLN A 108 16.52 -12.01 -0.27
CA GLN A 108 17.60 -12.53 0.57
C GLN A 108 17.97 -11.62 1.75
N ASN A 109 17.60 -10.34 1.69
CA ASN A 109 17.88 -9.36 2.74
C ASN A 109 16.71 -9.22 3.74
N ILE A 110 15.71 -10.10 3.69
CA ILE A 110 14.68 -10.17 4.74
C ILE A 110 15.33 -10.68 6.02
N GLY A 111 15.26 -9.88 7.09
CA GLY A 111 15.84 -10.23 8.40
C GLY A 111 17.36 -10.06 8.50
N ILE A 112 18.00 -9.43 7.51
CA ILE A 112 19.43 -9.11 7.55
C ILE A 112 19.73 -8.13 8.71
N ASP A 113 20.87 -8.32 9.37
CA ASP A 113 21.33 -7.44 10.43
C ASP A 113 22.08 -6.21 9.87
N ASN A 114 22.21 -5.18 10.71
CA ASN A 114 22.85 -3.93 10.33
C ASN A 114 24.35 -4.11 9.99
N ALA A 115 25.04 -5.06 10.63
CA ALA A 115 26.45 -5.33 10.37
C ALA A 115 26.67 -5.97 8.99
N THR A 116 25.84 -6.95 8.60
CA THR A 116 25.93 -7.54 7.25
C THR A 116 25.50 -6.54 6.17
N LEU A 117 24.50 -5.69 6.44
CA LEU A 117 24.15 -4.59 5.54
C LEU A 117 25.30 -3.61 5.32
N LYS A 118 26.03 -3.24 6.39
CA LYS A 118 27.22 -2.40 6.30
C LYS A 118 28.30 -3.05 5.45
N ALA A 119 28.62 -4.32 5.69
CA ALA A 119 29.63 -5.04 4.92
C ALA A 119 29.26 -5.12 3.43
N GLN A 120 27.99 -5.37 3.09
CA GLN A 120 27.52 -5.38 1.70
C GLN A 120 27.58 -3.99 1.05
N TRP A 121 27.22 -2.94 1.79
CA TRP A 121 27.25 -1.58 1.30
C TRP A 121 28.67 -1.08 1.09
N ASP A 122 29.56 -1.24 2.06
CA ASP A 122 30.95 -0.77 1.98
C ASP A 122 31.75 -1.48 0.89
N LEU A 123 31.45 -2.76 0.61
CA LEU A 123 32.04 -3.51 -0.50
C LEU A 123 31.61 -2.96 -1.87
N THR A 124 30.36 -2.54 -1.99
CA THR A 124 29.78 -2.07 -3.27
C THR A 124 29.96 -0.57 -3.48
N HIS A 125 30.13 0.20 -2.40
CA HIS A 125 30.29 1.65 -2.41
C HIS A 125 31.46 2.09 -1.49
N PRO A 126 32.72 1.80 -1.87
CA PRO A 126 33.89 2.12 -1.04
C PRO A 126 34.05 3.61 -0.74
N ASP A 127 33.58 4.47 -1.66
CA ASP A 127 33.67 5.93 -1.57
C ASP A 127 32.57 6.56 -0.69
N ASP A 128 31.56 5.78 -0.25
CA ASP A 128 30.45 6.25 0.58
C ASP A 128 30.10 5.26 1.69
N PRO A 129 31.02 4.96 2.62
CA PRO A 129 30.82 3.94 3.64
C PRO A 129 29.64 4.28 4.57
N LEU A 130 28.99 3.25 5.09
CA LEU A 130 27.92 3.39 6.09
C LEU A 130 28.51 3.60 7.48
N GLU A 131 28.17 4.70 8.16
CA GLU A 131 28.39 4.81 9.61
C GLU A 131 27.20 4.20 10.36
N LEU A 132 27.47 3.33 11.33
CA LEU A 132 26.48 2.69 12.21
C LEU A 132 26.41 3.37 13.57
#